data_AF-A0A0C3FBJ7-F1
#
_entry.id   AF-A0A0C3FBJ7-F1
#
_cell.length_a   1.000
_cell.length_b   1.000
_cell.length_c   1.000
_cell.angle_alpha   90.00
_cell.angle_beta   90.00
_cell.angle_gamma   90.00
#
_symmetry.space_group_name_H-M   'P 1'
#
loop_
_entity.id
_entity.type
_entity.pdbx_description
1 polymer ?
#
loop_
_entity_poly.entity_id
_entity_poly.type
_entity_poly.pdbx_seq_one_letter_code
_entity_poly.pdbx_strand_id
1 'polypeptide(L)'
;AWQNSTLQKYHGGVNKFIVFCEREHIPQHLRLPVSEHILCAFAASSAGSFSGDSICNNLSAIRAWHIINNAPYMAGLHLHYTLKGAHNMTPVSSRHPLRLPVSWEMLEILYKELDHGDPE
;
A
#
# COMPACT_ATOMS: atom_id res chain seq x y z
N ALA A 1 -0.78 -18.31 -9.68
CA ALA A 1 -1.60 -17.90 -8.52
C ALA A 1 -0.76 -17.01 -7.60
N TRP A 2 -1.35 -16.00 -6.94
CA TRP A 2 -0.62 -15.17 -5.97
C TRP A 2 -0.31 -15.94 -4.68
N GLN A 3 0.77 -15.57 -4.00
CA GLN A 3 1.08 -16.10 -2.67
C GLN A 3 0.02 -15.67 -1.64
N ASN A 4 -0.22 -16.51 -0.63
CA ASN A 4 -1.20 -16.24 0.43
C ASN A 4 -0.93 -14.92 1.17
N SER A 5 0.34 -14.58 1.41
CA SER A 5 0.75 -13.31 2.02
C SER A 5 0.35 -12.10 1.17
N THR A 6 0.42 -12.23 -0.16
CA THR A 6 -0.02 -11.19 -1.10
C THR A 6 -1.54 -11.05 -1.10
N LEU A 7 -2.28 -12.18 -1.06
CA LEU A 7 -3.74 -12.17 -0.95
C LEU A 7 -4.21 -11.48 0.33
N GLN A 8 -3.59 -11.77 1.47
CA GLN A 8 -3.90 -11.11 2.74
C GLN A 8 -3.67 -9.59 2.67
N LYS A 9 -2.55 -9.16 2.07
CA LYS A 9 -2.27 -7.73 1.86
C LYS A 9 -3.31 -7.07 0.96
N TYR A 10 -3.74 -7.74 -0.11
CA TYR A 10 -4.78 -7.23 -0.98
C TYR A 10 -6.13 -7.16 -0.29
N HIS A 11 -6.50 -8.17 0.49
CA HIS A 11 -7.72 -8.13 1.30
C HIS A 11 -7.69 -6.94 2.27
N GLY A 12 -6.56 -6.69 2.94
CA GLY A 12 -6.38 -5.53 3.81
C GLY A 12 -6.48 -4.19 3.07
N GLY A 13 -5.93 -4.08 1.86
CA GLY A 13 -6.02 -2.87 1.04
C GLY A 13 -7.45 -2.60 0.55
N VAL A 14 -8.17 -3.62 0.13
CA VAL A 14 -9.59 -3.52 -0.25
C VAL A 14 -10.45 -3.10 0.94
N ASN A 15 -10.23 -3.68 2.13
CA ASN A 15 -10.98 -3.30 3.33
C ASN A 15 -10.78 -1.83 3.70
N LYS A 16 -9.57 -1.29 3.60
CA LYS A 16 -9.32 0.15 3.81
C LYS A 16 -10.13 1.02 2.85
N PHE A 17 -10.24 0.60 1.60
CA PHE A 17 -11.04 1.29 0.60
C PHE A 17 -12.55 1.21 0.90
N ILE A 18 -13.05 0.07 1.37
CA ILE A 18 -14.46 -0.06 1.80
C ILE A 18 -14.77 0.84 2.99
N VAL A 19 -13.89 0.88 4.00
CA VAL A 19 -14.03 1.78 5.16
C VAL A 19 -14.04 3.26 4.72
N PHE A 20 -13.18 3.63 3.77
CA PHE A 20 -13.24 4.95 3.14
C PHE A 20 -14.61 5.21 2.50
N CYS A 21 -15.11 4.26 1.69
CA CYS A 21 -16.42 4.41 1.03
C CYS A 21 -17.56 4.55 2.04
N GLU A 22 -17.50 3.86 3.18
CA GLU A 22 -18.50 3.98 4.25
C GLU A 22 -18.45 5.36 4.90
N ARG A 23 -17.25 5.84 5.20
CA ARG A 23 -17.03 7.18 5.78
C ARG A 23 -17.51 8.30 4.86
N GLU A 24 -17.26 8.18 3.56
CA GLU A 24 -17.69 9.17 2.56
C GLU A 24 -19.14 8.93 2.06
N HIS A 25 -19.87 8.00 2.67
CA HIS A 25 -21.24 7.64 2.31
C HIS A 25 -21.43 7.25 0.83
N ILE A 26 -20.41 6.63 0.22
CA ILE A 26 -20.47 6.13 -1.15
C ILE A 26 -21.44 4.93 -1.22
N PRO A 27 -22.48 4.98 -2.06
CA PRO A 27 -23.42 3.88 -2.25
C PRO A 27 -22.71 2.58 -2.64
N GLN A 28 -23.17 1.45 -2.09
CA GLN A 28 -22.52 0.15 -2.30
C GLN A 28 -22.31 -0.22 -3.78
N HIS A 29 -23.28 0.12 -4.64
CA HIS A 29 -23.22 -0.14 -6.08
C HIS A 29 -22.17 0.69 -6.84
N LEU A 30 -21.62 1.75 -6.24
CA LEU A 30 -20.54 2.57 -6.80
C LEU A 30 -19.16 2.22 -6.25
N ARG A 31 -19.09 1.36 -5.22
CA ARG A 31 -17.82 1.01 -4.57
C ARG A 31 -16.97 0.13 -5.46
N LEU A 32 -17.54 -0.94 -6.01
CA LEU A 32 -16.84 -1.92 -6.84
C LEU A 32 -17.81 -2.48 -7.90
N PRO A 33 -17.42 -2.54 -9.19
CA PRO A 33 -16.20 -2.00 -9.79
C PRO A 33 -16.11 -0.47 -9.62
N VAL A 34 -14.95 0.03 -9.21
CA VAL A 34 -14.78 1.45 -8.87
C VAL A 34 -14.50 2.31 -10.10
N SER A 35 -14.99 3.54 -10.10
CA SER A 35 -14.65 4.56 -11.11
C SER A 35 -13.33 5.27 -10.82
N GLU A 36 -12.71 5.86 -11.84
CA GLU A 36 -11.47 6.64 -11.66
C GLU A 36 -11.65 7.77 -10.63
N HIS A 37 -12.79 8.45 -10.64
CA HIS A 37 -13.05 9.57 -9.73
C HIS A 37 -13.03 9.16 -8.25
N ILE A 38 -13.59 7.99 -7.92
CA ILE A 38 -13.58 7.47 -6.55
C ILE A 38 -12.17 7.00 -6.16
N LEU A 39 -11.40 6.44 -7.10
CA LEU A 39 -9.98 6.13 -6.86
C LEU A 39 -9.17 7.40 -6.56
N CYS A 40 -9.42 8.49 -7.29
CA CYS A 40 -8.78 9.77 -7.04
C CYS A 40 -9.17 10.31 -5.66
N ALA A 41 -10.46 10.27 -5.31
CA ALA A 41 -10.94 10.71 -4.00
C ALA A 41 -10.30 9.90 -2.86
N PHE A 42 -10.18 8.59 -3.02
CA PHE A 42 -9.51 7.73 -2.05
C PHE A 42 -8.03 8.10 -1.88
N ALA A 43 -7.30 8.26 -3.00
CA ALA A 43 -5.90 8.64 -2.99
C ALA A 43 -5.68 10.03 -2.36
N ALA A 44 -6.52 11.00 -2.71
CA ALA A 44 -6.47 12.35 -2.15
C ALA A 44 -6.76 12.36 -0.64
N SER A 45 -7.76 11.60 -0.19
CA SER A 45 -8.11 11.51 1.24
C SER A 45 -7.02 10.87 2.11
N SER A 46 -6.14 10.08 1.50
CA SER A 46 -5.02 9.41 2.18
C SER A 46 -3.75 10.25 2.17
N ALA A 47 -3.70 11.28 1.34
CA ALA A 47 -2.51 12.09 1.14
C ALA A 47 -2.21 12.95 2.38
N GLY A 48 -0.93 13.16 2.69
CA GLY A 48 -0.51 13.84 3.92
C GLY A 48 -0.62 13.00 5.20
N SER A 49 -1.33 11.88 5.18
CA SER A 49 -1.38 10.91 6.30
C SER A 49 -0.53 9.67 6.02
N PHE A 50 -0.50 9.21 4.78
CA PHE A 50 0.26 8.05 4.33
C PHE A 50 1.34 8.44 3.31
N SER A 51 2.38 7.61 3.16
CA SER A 51 3.30 7.75 2.04
C SER A 51 2.61 7.47 0.71
N GLY A 52 3.09 8.13 -0.35
CA GLY A 52 2.64 7.84 -1.71
C GLY A 52 2.74 6.34 -2.05
N ASP A 53 3.82 5.68 -1.62
CA ASP A 53 3.99 4.22 -1.80
C ASP A 53 2.91 3.41 -1.09
N SER A 54 2.52 3.81 0.13
CA SER A 54 1.44 3.15 0.86
C SER A 54 0.09 3.30 0.16
N ILE A 55 -0.16 4.49 -0.41
CA ILE A 55 -1.38 4.77 -1.19
C ILE A 55 -1.38 3.90 -2.47
N CYS A 56 -0.27 3.86 -3.19
CA CYS A 56 -0.08 3.01 -4.38
C CYS A 56 -0.27 1.52 -4.07
N ASN A 57 0.21 1.05 -2.92
CA ASN A 57 -0.01 -0.32 -2.46
C ASN A 57 -1.49 -0.62 -2.19
N ASN A 58 -2.23 0.30 -1.56
CA ASN A 58 -3.67 0.15 -1.37
C ASN A 58 -4.43 0.15 -2.72
N LEU A 59 -4.07 1.03 -3.67
CA LEU A 59 -4.66 1.03 -5.01
C LEU A 59 -4.37 -0.25 -5.78
N SER A 60 -3.18 -0.84 -5.58
CA SER A 60 -2.82 -2.12 -6.19
C SER A 60 -3.72 -3.26 -5.70
N ALA A 61 -4.18 -3.20 -4.44
CA ALA A 61 -5.17 -4.14 -3.91
C ALA A 61 -6.54 -3.99 -4.59
N ILE A 62 -6.98 -2.75 -4.87
CA ILE A 62 -8.22 -2.50 -5.60
C ILE A 62 -8.10 -3.01 -7.05
N ARG A 63 -6.97 -2.72 -7.71
CA ARG A 63 -6.66 -3.27 -9.05
C ARG A 63 -6.67 -4.79 -9.05
N ALA A 64 -6.12 -5.42 -8.02
CA ALA A 64 -6.13 -6.87 -7.85
C ALA A 64 -7.56 -7.42 -7.75
N TRP A 65 -8.45 -6.76 -7.00
CA TRP A 65 -9.87 -7.11 -6.96
C TRP A 65 -10.50 -7.05 -8.36
N HIS A 66 -10.23 -6.01 -9.15
CA HIS A 66 -10.75 -5.89 -10.51
C HIS A 66 -10.26 -7.03 -11.42
N ILE A 67 -8.99 -7.39 -11.33
CA ILE A 67 -8.41 -8.50 -12.11
C ILE A 67 -9.08 -9.83 -11.74
N ILE A 68 -9.24 -10.12 -10.44
CA ILE A 68 -9.87 -11.36 -9.97
C ILE A 68 -11.32 -11.47 -10.47
N ASN A 69 -12.07 -10.36 -10.44
CA ASN A 69 -13.48 -10.34 -10.80
C ASN A 69 -13.72 -10.09 -12.29
N ASN A 70 -12.66 -10.08 -13.11
CA ASN A 70 -12.72 -9.75 -14.54
C ASN A 70 -13.48 -8.43 -14.81
N ALA A 71 -13.29 -7.44 -13.95
CA ALA A 71 -13.96 -6.16 -13.99
C ALA A 71 -13.05 -5.08 -14.61
N PRO A 72 -13.61 -4.12 -15.38
CA PRO A 72 -12.82 -3.06 -15.99
C PRO A 72 -12.18 -2.16 -14.92
N TYR A 73 -10.87 -1.90 -15.02
CA TYR A 73 -10.14 -1.03 -14.10
C TYR A 73 -9.74 0.27 -14.82
N MET A 74 -10.32 1.39 -14.40
CA MET A 74 -10.12 2.70 -15.02
C MET A 74 -9.13 3.53 -14.19
N ALA A 75 -7.84 3.46 -14.55
CA ALA A 75 -6.77 4.27 -13.97
C ALA A 75 -6.17 5.18 -15.05
N GLY A 76 -6.77 6.35 -15.22
CA GLY A 76 -6.40 7.33 -16.23
C GLY A 76 -5.47 8.43 -15.71
N LEU A 77 -5.51 9.56 -16.43
CA LEU A 77 -4.64 10.70 -16.19
C LEU A 77 -4.95 11.42 -14.87
N HIS A 78 -6.21 11.44 -14.44
CA HIS A 78 -6.59 12.08 -13.17
C HIS A 78 -5.99 11.33 -12.00
N LEU A 79 -6.04 10.00 -12.02
CA LEU A 79 -5.44 9.19 -10.96
C LEU A 79 -3.91 9.36 -10.95
N HIS A 80 -3.28 9.41 -12.12
CA HIS A 80 -1.85 9.64 -12.23
C HIS A 80 -1.41 10.96 -11.58
N TYR A 81 -2.07 12.09 -11.92
CA TYR A 81 -1.72 13.38 -11.31
C TYR A 81 -2.09 13.46 -9.83
N THR A 82 -3.20 12.84 -9.42
CA THR A 82 -3.58 12.75 -8.00
C THR A 82 -2.51 12.02 -7.19
N LEU A 83 -1.99 10.90 -7.70
CA LEU A 83 -0.91 10.17 -7.08
C LEU A 83 0.39 10.97 -7.02
N LYS A 84 0.72 11.71 -8.09
CA LYS A 84 1.88 12.61 -8.07
C LYS A 84 1.76 13.67 -6.98
N GLY A 85 0.57 14.27 -6.83
CA GLY A 85 0.28 15.20 -5.74
C GLY A 85 0.40 14.54 -4.36
N ALA A 86 -0.17 13.35 -4.19
CA ALA A 86 -0.10 12.59 -2.94
C ALA A 86 1.35 12.21 -2.57
N HIS A 87 2.18 11.84 -3.54
CA HIS A 87 3.61 11.60 -3.34
C HIS A 87 4.32 12.85 -2.83
N ASN A 88 4.04 14.02 -3.41
CA ASN A 88 4.63 15.28 -2.97
C ASN A 88 4.23 15.63 -1.52
N MET A 89 3.03 15.23 -1.11
CA MET A 89 2.52 15.41 0.26
C MET A 89 2.90 14.27 1.21
N THR A 90 3.80 13.36 0.81
CA THR A 90 4.28 12.28 1.69
C THR A 90 4.90 12.88 2.97
N PRO A 91 4.42 12.50 4.17
CA PRO A 91 4.96 13.01 5.42
C PRO A 91 6.46 12.78 5.53
N VAL A 92 7.18 13.78 6.04
CA VAL A 92 8.62 13.67 6.30
C VAL A 92 8.90 12.52 7.28
N SER A 93 8.01 12.30 8.24
CA SER A 93 8.09 11.18 9.19
C SER A 93 8.07 9.79 8.53
N SER A 94 7.51 9.67 7.31
CA SER A 94 7.48 8.42 6.57
C SER A 94 8.73 8.21 5.69
N ARG A 95 9.60 9.21 5.58
CA ARG A 95 10.86 9.09 4.84
C ARG A 95 11.93 8.55 5.77
N HIS A 96 12.25 7.27 5.63
CA HIS A 96 13.35 6.68 6.36
C HIS A 96 14.67 6.94 5.62
N PRO A 97 15.75 7.32 6.33
CA PRO A 97 17.07 7.33 5.72
C PRO A 97 17.41 5.91 5.24
N LEU A 98 18.26 5.83 4.22
CA LEU A 98 18.83 4.55 3.82
C LEU A 98 19.45 3.87 5.04
N ARG A 99 19.13 2.59 5.23
CA ARG A 99 19.77 1.79 6.27
C ARG A 99 21.26 1.75 5.97
N LEU A 100 22.09 1.97 6.99
CA LEU A 100 23.53 1.84 6.86
C LEU A 100 23.87 0.41 6.38
N PRO A 101 24.92 0.25 5.56
CA PRO A 101 25.43 -1.08 5.22
C PRO A 101 25.72 -1.88 6.49
N VAL A 102 25.48 -3.19 6.43
CA VAL A 102 25.91 -4.08 7.50
C VAL A 102 27.45 -4.04 7.55
N SER A 103 27.99 -3.56 8.65
CA SER A 103 29.43 -3.45 8.87
C SER A 103 30.01 -4.76 9.42
N TRP A 104 31.32 -4.94 9.29
CA TRP A 104 32.01 -6.10 9.84
C TRP A 104 31.86 -6.16 11.36
N GLU A 105 31.93 -5.01 12.03
CA GLU A 105 31.79 -4.89 13.48
C GLU A 105 30.39 -5.32 13.96
N MET A 106 29.35 -4.98 13.20
CA MET A 106 27.98 -5.45 13.48
C MET A 106 27.87 -6.98 13.38
N LEU A 107 28.52 -7.58 12.37
CA LEU A 107 28.54 -9.03 12.21
C LEU A 107 29.35 -9.71 13.32
N GLU A 108 30.46 -9.11 13.75
CA GLU A 108 31.30 -9.65 14.82
C GLU A 108 30.59 -9.61 16.18
N ILE A 109 29.86 -8.54 16.48
CA ILE A 109 28.98 -8.46 17.67
C ILE A 109 27.90 -9.51 17.58
N LEU A 110 27.23 -9.62 16.43
CA LEU A 110 26.16 -10.60 16.24
C LEU A 110 26.67 -12.04 16.37
N TYR A 111 27.87 -12.32 15.86
CA TYR A 111 28.52 -13.62 16.02
C TYR A 111 28.82 -13.91 17.49
N LYS A 112 29.47 -13.00 18.22
CA LYS A 112 29.85 -13.22 19.62
C LYS A 112 28.65 -13.42 20.55
N GLU A 113 27.54 -12.74 20.27
CA GLU A 113 26.33 -12.77 21.10
C GLU A 113 25.29 -13.78 20.62
N LEU A 114 25.50 -14.42 19.45
CA LEU A 114 24.68 -15.55 19.05
C LEU A 114 25.09 -16.75 19.90
N ASP A 115 24.11 -17.38 20.57
CA ASP A 115 24.35 -18.68 21.19
C ASP A 115 24.70 -19.69 20.09
N HIS A 116 25.94 -20.19 20.15
CA HIS A 116 26.43 -21.19 19.21
C HIS A 116 26.06 -22.61 19.63
N GLY A 117 25.35 -22.77 20.74
CA GLY A 117 24.87 -24.05 21.24
C GLY A 117 23.38 -24.27 20.97
N ASP A 118 23.01 -24.62 19.74
CA ASP A 118 22.32 -25.91 19.47
C ASP A 118 22.07 -26.07 17.96
N PRO A 119 22.46 -27.21 17.36
CA PRO A 119 21.98 -27.63 16.05
C PRO A 119 20.64 -28.36 16.22
N GLU A 120 19.52 -27.67 15.93
CA GLU A 120 18.29 -28.34 15.46
C GLU A 120 18.31 -28.50 13.92
#